data_AF-A0AA38GN47-F1
#
_entry.id   AF-A0AA38GN47-F1
#
_cell.length_a   1.000
_cell.length_b   1.000
_cell.length_c   1.000
_cell.angle_alpha   90.00
_cell.angle_beta   90.00
_cell.angle_gamma   90.00
#
_symmetry.space_group_name_H-M   'P 1'
#
loop_
_entity.id
_entity.type
_entity.pdbx_description
1 polymer ?
#
loop_
_entity_poly.entity_id
_entity_poly.type
_entity_poly.pdbx_seq_one_letter_code
_entity_poly.pdbx_strand_id
1 'polypeptide(L)'
;MVLREMCIIRTCVLVVVLVLLKEVVCFDAEELEWRPATATWYGSPDGDGSDGGACGYGGLVDQKPLKARVGAVSPILFKGGEGCGACYKVKCMQEGMCSEKPVTIIVTDECPGGYCAFGRTHFDLSGAAFGRMATTGKTPALLNSGELSVLYRRTLCEYPGKNITFHINEGSTDYWFSILIEYEDGDGDVGAVHLKE
;
A
#
# COMPACT_ATOMS: atom_id res chain seq x y z
N MET A 1 -18.31 -19.65 8.41
CA MET A 1 -18.86 -19.28 7.09
C MET A 1 -19.97 -18.26 7.30
N VAL A 2 -19.60 -17.00 7.52
CA VAL A 2 -20.56 -15.90 7.66
C VAL A 2 -20.72 -15.32 6.28
N LEU A 3 -21.87 -15.58 5.65
CA LEU A 3 -22.32 -14.84 4.48
C LEU A 3 -22.30 -13.34 4.82
N ARG A 4 -21.53 -12.55 4.08
CA ARG A 4 -21.78 -11.13 3.92
C ARG A 4 -22.20 -10.88 2.48
N GLU A 5 -23.47 -11.21 2.22
CA GLU A 5 -24.25 -10.57 1.18
C GLU A 5 -24.50 -9.12 1.59
N MET A 6 -23.72 -8.17 1.08
CA MET A 6 -24.08 -6.74 1.11
C MET A 6 -23.61 -6.03 -0.17
N CYS A 7 -24.03 -6.53 -1.33
CA CYS A 7 -24.06 -5.72 -2.55
C CYS A 7 -25.34 -4.86 -2.49
N ILE A 8 -25.24 -3.65 -1.94
CA ILE A 8 -26.40 -2.76 -1.75
C ILE A 8 -26.84 -2.19 -3.10
N ILE A 9 -27.93 -2.75 -3.60
CA ILE A 9 -28.86 -2.22 -4.58
C ILE A 9 -29.36 -0.84 -4.12
N ARG A 10 -28.95 0.27 -4.77
CA ARG A 10 -29.71 1.54 -4.75
C ARG A 10 -29.27 2.50 -5.86
N THR A 11 -29.76 2.24 -7.08
CA THR A 11 -30.50 3.19 -7.94
C THR A 11 -30.66 2.51 -9.32
N CYS A 12 -31.81 1.86 -9.52
CA CYS A 12 -32.23 1.44 -10.85
C CYS A 12 -32.50 2.67 -11.72
N VAL A 13 -31.58 3.04 -12.61
CA VAL A 13 -31.97 3.65 -13.88
C VAL A 13 -31.68 2.63 -14.96
N LEU A 14 -32.75 2.09 -15.52
CA LEU A 14 -32.74 1.12 -16.59
C LEU A 14 -32.18 1.79 -17.87
N VAL A 15 -30.87 1.67 -18.09
CA VAL A 15 -30.26 1.99 -19.37
C VAL A 15 -29.68 0.69 -19.93
N VAL A 16 -30.48 0.02 -20.74
CA VAL A 16 -30.03 -1.08 -21.61
C VAL A 16 -29.10 -0.44 -22.65
N VAL A 17 -27.80 -0.41 -22.37
CA VAL A 17 -26.75 -0.05 -23.33
C VAL A 17 -25.84 -1.25 -23.49
N LEU A 18 -25.58 -1.59 -24.76
CA LEU A 18 -24.79 -2.73 -25.21
C LEU A 18 -23.58 -3.01 -24.32
N VAL A 19 -23.52 -4.25 -23.84
CA VAL A 19 -22.38 -4.84 -23.14
C VAL A 19 -21.17 -4.85 -24.09
N LEU A 20 -20.31 -3.85 -23.95
CA LEU A 20 -18.88 -3.98 -24.29
C LEU A 20 -18.19 -4.36 -22.98
N LEU A 21 -17.58 -5.54 -22.97
CA LEU A 21 -16.81 -6.10 -21.86
C LEU A 21 -15.76 -5.09 -21.38
N LYS A 22 -16.10 -4.30 -20.36
CA LYS A 22 -15.16 -3.71 -19.43
C LYS A 22 -15.44 -4.35 -18.10
N GLU A 23 -14.42 -4.96 -17.54
CA GLU A 23 -14.44 -5.56 -16.21
C GLU A 23 -15.10 -4.58 -15.23
N VAL A 24 -16.20 -5.02 -14.62
CA VAL A 24 -16.86 -4.25 -13.56
C VAL A 24 -15.98 -4.39 -12.34
N VAL A 25 -15.03 -3.47 -12.16
CA VAL A 25 -14.28 -3.36 -10.92
C VAL A 25 -15.24 -2.79 -9.88
N CYS A 26 -15.71 -3.64 -8.97
CA CYS A 26 -16.51 -3.23 -7.83
C CYS A 26 -15.60 -2.51 -6.83
N PHE A 27 -15.46 -1.20 -6.98
CA PHE A 27 -14.79 -0.39 -5.98
C PHE A 27 -15.81 -0.02 -4.90
N ASP A 28 -15.64 -0.52 -3.69
CA ASP A 28 -16.52 -0.20 -2.58
C ASP A 28 -16.42 1.31 -2.29
N ALA A 29 -17.57 1.98 -2.09
CA ALA A 29 -17.59 3.41 -1.80
C ALA A 29 -16.80 3.77 -0.52
N GLU A 30 -16.64 2.78 0.38
CA GLU A 30 -15.84 2.86 1.60
C GLU A 30 -14.32 3.00 1.35
N GLU A 31 -13.81 2.58 0.19
CA GLU A 31 -12.39 2.67 -0.17
C GLU A 31 -11.99 4.04 -0.74
N LEU A 32 -12.95 4.84 -1.22
CA LEU A 32 -12.67 6.20 -1.72
C LEU A 32 -12.61 7.25 -0.61
N GLU A 33 -13.12 6.92 0.58
CA GLU A 33 -13.17 7.80 1.74
C GLU A 33 -11.78 8.03 2.34
N TRP A 34 -11.44 9.29 2.57
CA TRP A 34 -10.23 9.67 3.27
C TRP A 34 -10.39 9.49 4.78
N ARG A 35 -9.49 8.72 5.38
CA ARG A 35 -9.47 8.44 6.82
C ARG A 35 -8.26 9.10 7.47
N PRO A 36 -8.36 9.54 8.74
CA PRO A 36 -7.22 10.09 9.45
C PRO A 36 -6.21 9.00 9.84
N ALA A 37 -4.93 9.34 9.77
CA ALA A 37 -3.82 8.55 10.29
C ALA A 37 -2.67 9.48 10.71
N THR A 38 -1.61 8.91 11.28
CA THR A 38 -0.33 9.60 11.42
C THR A 38 0.74 8.95 10.57
N ALA A 39 1.80 9.70 10.26
CA ALA A 39 2.93 9.19 9.52
C ALA A 39 4.26 9.66 10.08
N THR A 40 5.24 8.75 10.14
CA THR A 40 6.66 9.04 10.32
C THR A 40 7.44 8.53 9.10
N TRP A 41 8.75 8.56 9.19
CA TRP A 41 9.62 7.94 8.20
C TRP A 41 10.84 7.28 8.84
N TYR A 42 11.42 6.34 8.11
CA TYR A 42 12.61 5.60 8.53
C TYR A 42 13.65 5.48 7.40
N GLY A 43 14.86 5.06 7.79
CA GLY A 43 15.98 4.88 6.88
C GLY A 43 16.68 6.19 6.53
N SER A 44 17.15 6.29 5.29
CA SER A 44 17.83 7.50 4.79
C SER A 44 16.83 8.52 4.25
N PRO A 45 17.12 9.84 4.34
CA PRO A 45 16.24 10.91 3.84
C PRO A 45 15.76 10.74 2.39
N ASP A 46 16.64 10.25 1.52
CA ASP A 46 16.35 9.98 0.10
C ASP A 46 16.27 8.47 -0.19
N GLY A 47 16.17 7.65 0.85
CA GLY A 47 16.19 6.19 0.76
C GLY A 47 14.82 5.56 0.54
N ASP A 48 14.86 4.31 0.10
CA ASP A 48 13.70 3.50 -0.30
C ASP A 48 13.35 2.43 0.74
N GLY A 49 13.43 2.80 2.02
CA GLY A 49 13.08 1.91 3.14
C GLY A 49 14.19 0.92 3.48
N SER A 50 13.82 -0.33 3.71
CA SER A 50 14.72 -1.44 4.09
C SER A 50 14.48 -2.65 3.20
N ASP A 51 15.54 -3.40 2.89
CA ASP A 51 15.48 -4.69 2.22
C ASP A 51 15.06 -5.84 3.17
N GLY A 52 15.06 -5.61 4.47
CA GLY A 52 14.64 -6.58 5.49
C GLY A 52 13.17 -6.52 5.90
N GLY A 53 12.29 -5.95 5.06
CA GLY A 53 10.89 -5.75 5.41
C GLY A 53 10.08 -7.04 5.58
N ALA A 54 9.04 -7.00 6.41
CA ALA A 54 8.20 -8.15 6.78
C ALA A 54 7.47 -8.81 5.59
N CYS A 55 7.28 -8.11 4.47
CA CYS A 55 6.65 -8.67 3.27
C CYS A 55 7.62 -9.46 2.36
N GLY A 56 8.92 -9.46 2.64
CA GLY A 56 9.89 -10.28 1.90
C GLY A 56 10.33 -9.74 0.54
N TYR A 57 9.94 -8.52 0.16
CA TYR A 57 10.32 -7.92 -1.14
C TYR A 57 11.82 -7.68 -1.33
N GLY A 58 12.63 -7.74 -0.27
CA GLY A 58 14.09 -7.66 -0.40
C GLY A 58 14.56 -6.37 -1.08
N GLY A 59 15.56 -6.49 -1.95
CA GLY A 59 16.09 -5.38 -2.74
C GLY A 59 15.16 -4.83 -3.82
N LEU A 60 13.94 -5.36 -3.99
CA LEU A 60 12.95 -4.79 -4.93
C LEU A 60 12.45 -3.41 -4.49
N VAL A 61 12.52 -3.10 -3.19
CA VAL A 61 12.09 -1.81 -2.64
C VAL A 61 12.81 -0.62 -3.26
N ASP A 62 14.08 -0.80 -3.68
CA ASP A 62 14.92 0.22 -4.33
C ASP A 62 14.80 0.21 -5.88
N GLN A 63 13.94 -0.66 -6.42
CA GLN A 63 13.77 -0.85 -7.87
C GLN A 63 12.41 -0.36 -8.34
N LYS A 64 12.33 0.11 -9.59
CA LYS A 64 11.04 0.45 -10.18
C LYS A 64 10.20 -0.82 -10.37
N PRO A 65 8.89 -0.79 -10.06
CA PRO A 65 8.06 0.38 -9.75
C PRO A 65 7.91 0.75 -8.25
N LEU A 66 8.52 0.02 -7.32
CA LEU A 66 8.41 0.23 -5.86
C LEU A 66 9.21 1.45 -5.37
N LYS A 67 10.34 1.73 -6.02
CA LYS A 67 11.26 2.81 -5.67
C LYS A 67 10.53 4.12 -5.33
N ALA A 68 10.84 4.67 -4.17
CA ALA A 68 10.32 5.90 -3.58
C ALA A 68 8.80 5.91 -3.32
N ARG A 69 8.22 4.72 -3.16
CA ARG A 69 6.80 4.48 -2.90
C ARG A 69 6.57 3.39 -1.85
N VAL A 70 7.53 3.10 -0.99
CA VAL A 70 7.41 2.01 0.00
C VAL A 70 7.24 2.55 1.42
N GLY A 71 6.70 1.72 2.31
CA GLY A 71 6.59 2.03 3.72
C GLY A 71 6.13 0.84 4.54
N ALA A 72 6.38 0.94 5.85
CA ALA A 72 5.81 0.07 6.85
C ALA A 72 4.46 0.62 7.32
N VAL A 73 3.56 -0.26 7.74
CA VAL A 73 2.26 0.15 8.28
C VAL A 73 2.00 -0.48 9.63
N SER A 74 1.11 0.14 10.42
CA SER A 74 0.71 -0.43 11.71
C SER A 74 -0.05 -1.75 11.57
N PRO A 75 -0.15 -2.58 12.63
CA PRO A 75 -0.75 -3.92 12.55
C PRO A 75 -2.19 -3.95 12.02
N ILE A 76 -2.94 -2.86 12.16
CA ILE A 76 -4.31 -2.74 11.64
C ILE A 76 -4.35 -2.80 10.11
N LEU A 77 -3.35 -2.22 9.44
CA LEU A 77 -3.25 -2.24 7.98
C LEU A 77 -2.41 -3.43 7.51
N PHE A 78 -1.40 -3.84 8.27
CA PHE A 78 -0.55 -4.99 7.93
C PHE A 78 -1.31 -6.32 8.00
N LYS A 79 -2.25 -6.45 8.95
CA LYS A 79 -3.14 -7.63 9.09
C LYS A 79 -2.41 -8.97 9.09
N GLY A 80 -1.27 -9.04 9.78
CA GLY A 80 -0.47 -10.28 9.84
C GLY A 80 0.09 -10.73 8.49
N GLY A 81 0.30 -9.80 7.55
CA GLY A 81 0.84 -10.06 6.22
C GLY A 81 -0.18 -9.99 5.10
N GLU A 82 -1.49 -10.06 5.39
CA GLU A 82 -2.53 -9.90 4.36
C GLU A 82 -2.48 -8.52 3.69
N GLY A 83 -1.95 -7.50 4.37
CA GLY A 83 -1.77 -6.17 3.81
C GLY A 83 -0.54 -5.99 2.91
N CYS A 84 0.32 -7.01 2.77
CA CYS A 84 1.49 -6.92 1.90
C CYS A 84 1.07 -6.71 0.44
N GLY A 85 1.75 -5.79 -0.24
CA GLY A 85 1.46 -5.42 -1.63
C GLY A 85 0.31 -4.42 -1.79
N ALA A 86 -0.52 -4.21 -0.76
CA ALA A 86 -1.62 -3.24 -0.82
C ALA A 86 -1.14 -1.80 -1.06
N CYS A 87 -1.91 -1.02 -1.83
CA CYS A 87 -1.60 0.37 -2.12
C CYS A 87 -2.52 1.37 -1.40
N TYR A 88 -1.92 2.44 -0.90
CA TYR A 88 -2.61 3.54 -0.25
C TYR A 88 -2.20 4.88 -0.85
N LYS A 89 -3.17 5.78 -1.02
CA LYS A 89 -2.87 7.20 -1.18
C LYS A 89 -2.73 7.82 0.21
N VAL A 90 -1.64 8.52 0.44
CA VAL A 90 -1.36 9.25 1.68
C VAL A 90 -1.21 10.73 1.36
N LYS A 91 -1.96 11.57 2.06
CA LYS A 91 -1.99 13.02 1.89
C LYS A 91 -1.58 13.70 3.19
N CYS A 92 -0.52 14.48 3.14
CA CYS A 92 -0.15 15.31 4.28
C CYS A 92 -1.08 16.54 4.43
N MET A 93 -1.36 16.92 5.68
CA MET A 93 -2.33 17.97 6.03
C MET A 93 -1.69 19.26 6.57
N GLN A 94 -0.36 19.35 6.65
CA GLN A 94 0.32 20.50 7.25
C GLN A 94 0.46 21.67 6.27
N GLU A 95 -0.25 22.77 6.54
CA GLU A 95 -0.26 23.97 5.72
C GLU A 95 1.16 24.56 5.53
N GLY A 96 1.46 25.05 4.33
CA GLY A 96 2.73 25.70 4.00
C GLY A 96 3.93 24.74 3.84
N MET A 97 3.80 23.47 4.20
CA MET A 97 4.84 22.45 3.99
C MET A 97 4.41 21.31 3.07
N CYS A 98 3.13 20.92 3.12
CA CYS A 98 2.64 19.79 2.37
C CYS A 98 2.08 20.17 1.01
N SER A 99 2.38 19.33 0.02
CA SER A 99 1.83 19.47 -1.32
C SER A 99 0.36 19.06 -1.32
N GLU A 100 -0.42 19.60 -2.26
CA GLU A 100 -1.83 19.20 -2.40
C GLU A 100 -2.00 17.78 -2.93
N LYS A 101 -0.96 17.22 -3.55
CA LYS A 101 -1.00 15.93 -4.21
C LYS A 101 -0.68 14.80 -3.21
N PRO A 102 -1.53 13.78 -3.10
CA PRO A 102 -1.19 12.61 -2.32
C PRO A 102 -0.08 11.80 -3.00
N VAL A 103 0.72 11.11 -2.19
CA VAL A 103 1.66 10.09 -2.66
C VAL A 103 0.99 8.73 -2.62
N THR A 104 1.39 7.82 -3.51
CA THR A 104 0.95 6.42 -3.45
C THR A 104 2.04 5.58 -2.83
N ILE A 105 1.68 4.88 -1.76
CA ILE A 105 2.54 4.00 -0.96
C ILE A 105 2.11 2.56 -1.20
N ILE A 106 3.09 1.67 -1.28
CA ILE A 106 2.97 0.22 -1.37
C ILE A 106 3.43 -0.32 -0.02
N VAL A 107 2.63 -1.17 0.60
CA VAL A 107 2.97 -1.79 1.88
C VAL A 107 4.01 -2.88 1.64
N THR A 108 5.20 -2.69 2.21
CA THR A 108 6.33 -3.61 2.07
C THR A 108 6.85 -4.13 3.41
N ASP A 109 6.33 -3.61 4.53
CA ASP A 109 6.85 -3.88 5.85
C ASP A 109 5.78 -3.65 6.95
N GLU A 110 6.07 -4.12 8.16
CA GLU A 110 5.28 -3.91 9.35
C GLU A 110 6.00 -3.01 10.35
N CYS A 111 5.26 -2.07 10.94
CA CYS A 111 5.70 -1.32 12.10
C CYS A 111 4.88 -1.77 13.32
N PRO A 112 5.37 -2.70 14.16
CA PRO A 112 4.56 -3.29 15.24
C PRO A 112 4.52 -2.47 16.55
N GLY A 113 5.43 -1.50 16.71
CA GLY A 113 5.65 -0.79 17.98
C GLY A 113 5.69 0.73 17.87
N GLY A 114 5.98 1.41 18.99
CA GLY A 114 6.15 2.87 19.02
C GLY A 114 4.92 3.62 18.52
N TYR A 115 5.09 4.45 17.49
CA TYR A 115 4.01 5.24 16.89
C TYR A 115 2.86 4.38 16.32
N CYS A 116 3.16 3.14 15.93
CA CYS A 116 2.25 2.19 15.33
C CYS A 116 1.50 1.31 16.35
N ALA A 117 1.84 1.44 17.64
CA ALA A 117 1.22 0.66 18.70
C ALA A 117 -0.20 1.17 19.06
N PHE A 118 -0.85 0.44 19.97
CA PHE A 118 -2.13 0.81 20.60
C PHE A 118 -3.32 0.97 19.63
N GLY A 119 -3.29 0.26 18.50
CA GLY A 119 -4.38 0.28 17.53
C GLY A 119 -4.51 1.62 16.79
N ARG A 120 -3.43 2.40 16.70
CA ARG A 120 -3.38 3.59 15.84
C ARG A 120 -3.22 3.15 14.38
N THR A 121 -3.88 3.85 13.46
CA THR A 121 -3.51 3.74 12.04
C THR A 121 -2.30 4.63 11.79
N HIS A 122 -1.18 4.01 11.43
CA HIS A 122 0.09 4.70 11.26
C HIS A 122 0.83 4.19 10.02
N PHE A 123 1.51 5.12 9.34
CA PHE A 123 2.37 4.86 8.20
C PHE A 123 3.81 5.27 8.53
N ASP A 124 4.73 4.32 8.59
CA ASP A 124 6.15 4.63 8.73
C ASP A 124 6.82 4.52 7.35
N LEU A 125 6.89 5.65 6.64
CA LEU A 125 7.22 5.69 5.22
C LEU A 125 8.73 5.64 4.97
N SER A 126 9.16 5.28 3.76
CA SER A 126 10.55 5.57 3.37
C SER A 126 10.81 7.07 3.35
N GLY A 127 12.04 7.51 3.62
CA GLY A 127 12.40 8.93 3.53
C GLY A 127 12.05 9.56 2.18
N ALA A 128 12.32 8.84 1.08
CA ALA A 128 11.96 9.31 -0.26
C ALA A 128 10.45 9.45 -0.46
N ALA A 129 9.65 8.51 0.06
CA ALA A 129 8.19 8.56 -0.05
C ALA A 129 7.59 9.67 0.82
N PHE A 130 8.09 9.83 2.05
CA PHE A 130 7.69 10.88 2.97
C PHE A 130 8.02 12.28 2.42
N GLY A 131 9.24 12.46 1.92
CA GLY A 131 9.72 13.70 1.35
C GLY A 131 8.95 14.16 0.11
N ARG A 132 8.36 13.22 -0.65
CA ARG A 132 7.48 13.52 -1.80
C ARG A 132 6.14 14.14 -1.43
N MET A 133 5.73 14.04 -0.16
CA MET A 133 4.54 14.75 0.31
C MET A 133 4.80 16.26 0.48
N ALA A 134 6.06 16.70 0.51
CA ALA A 134 6.40 18.10 0.68
C ALA A 134 6.17 18.93 -0.58
N THR A 135 5.83 20.19 -0.39
CA THR A 135 5.93 21.21 -1.44
C THR A 135 7.39 21.40 -1.84
N THR A 136 7.63 21.77 -3.10
CA THR A 136 8.97 22.00 -3.65
C THR A 136 9.82 22.90 -2.73
N GLY A 137 11.01 22.42 -2.36
CA GLY A 137 11.93 23.13 -1.47
C GLY A 137 11.64 22.98 0.03
N LYS A 138 10.59 22.27 0.43
CA LYS A 138 10.22 22.03 1.84
C LYS A 138 10.54 20.63 2.35
N THR A 139 11.08 19.74 1.53
CA THR A 139 11.41 18.36 1.92
C THR A 139 12.25 18.26 3.20
N PRO A 140 13.36 19.03 3.39
CA PRO A 140 14.11 18.96 4.65
C PRO A 140 13.30 19.40 5.87
N ALA A 141 12.45 20.42 5.73
CA ALA A 141 11.60 20.88 6.82
C ALA A 141 10.53 19.84 7.17
N LEU A 142 9.94 19.19 6.17
CA LEU A 142 8.97 18.12 6.37
C LEU A 142 9.62 16.92 7.08
N LEU A 143 10.77 16.44 6.60
CA LEU A 143 11.51 15.32 7.21
C LEU A 143 11.88 15.60 8.69
N ASN A 144 12.15 16.86 9.04
CA ASN A 144 12.43 17.28 10.40
C ASN A 144 11.18 17.48 11.29
N SER A 145 9.97 17.29 10.76
CA SER A 145 8.72 17.47 11.52
C SER A 145 8.42 16.30 12.46
N GLY A 146 9.10 15.16 12.30
CA GLY A 146 8.86 13.96 13.11
C GLY A 146 7.58 13.24 12.69
N GLU A 147 6.53 13.33 13.53
CA GLU A 147 5.21 12.74 13.24
C GLU A 147 4.29 13.76 12.56
N LEU A 148 3.69 13.38 11.44
CA LEU A 148 2.69 14.17 10.71
C LEU A 148 1.28 13.62 10.89
N SER A 149 0.31 14.52 10.92
CA SER A 149 -1.09 14.16 10.65
C SER A 149 -1.30 14.03 9.15
N VAL A 150 -1.85 12.89 8.72
CA VAL A 150 -2.12 12.58 7.32
C VAL A 150 -3.55 12.09 7.14
N LEU A 151 -4.05 12.20 5.92
CA LEU A 151 -5.22 11.45 5.47
C LEU A 151 -4.74 10.31 4.58
N TYR A 152 -5.37 9.15 4.68
CA TYR A 152 -5.10 8.04 3.79
C TYR A 152 -6.38 7.45 3.23
N ARG A 153 -6.27 6.75 2.10
CA ARG A 153 -7.32 5.90 1.57
C ARG A 153 -6.71 4.78 0.73
N ARG A 154 -7.44 3.68 0.56
CA ARG A 154 -7.01 2.61 -0.34
C ARG A 154 -7.05 3.08 -1.79
N THR A 155 -6.18 2.52 -2.62
CA THR A 155 -6.14 2.80 -4.06
C THR A 155 -5.66 1.55 -4.77
N LEU A 156 -6.03 1.42 -6.04
CA LEU A 156 -5.45 0.39 -6.88
C LEU A 156 -3.94 0.61 -7.04
N CYS A 157 -3.18 -0.48 -6.94
CA CYS A 157 -1.80 -0.57 -7.37
C CYS A 157 -1.74 -0.55 -8.89
N GLU A 158 -0.72 0.15 -9.41
CA GLU A 158 -0.46 0.27 -10.84
C GLU A 158 1.02 -0.01 -11.10
N TYR A 159 1.29 -1.08 -11.85
CA TYR A 159 2.64 -1.51 -12.22
C TYR A 159 2.86 -1.58 -13.74
N PRO A 160 2.90 -0.44 -14.46
CA PRO A 160 3.02 -0.42 -15.92
C PRO A 160 4.26 -1.17 -16.42
N GLY A 161 4.05 -2.12 -17.34
CA GLY A 161 5.12 -2.92 -17.94
C GLY A 161 5.68 -4.02 -17.02
N LYS A 162 5.05 -4.28 -15.88
CA LYS A 162 5.28 -5.47 -15.06
C LYS A 162 4.09 -6.41 -15.19
N ASN A 163 4.37 -7.70 -15.06
CA ASN A 163 3.36 -8.74 -14.89
C ASN A 163 3.50 -9.30 -13.47
N ILE A 164 2.43 -9.90 -12.96
CA ILE A 164 2.47 -10.70 -11.73
C ILE A 164 3.62 -11.70 -11.86
N THR A 165 4.52 -11.66 -10.90
CA THR A 165 5.73 -12.49 -10.88
C THR A 165 5.71 -13.36 -9.64
N PHE A 166 6.08 -14.63 -9.81
CA PHE A 166 6.19 -15.60 -8.73
C PHE A 166 7.67 -15.87 -8.50
N HIS A 167 8.17 -15.45 -7.35
CA HIS A 167 9.54 -15.69 -6.93
C HIS A 167 9.59 -16.87 -5.98
N ILE A 168 10.33 -17.91 -6.33
CA ILE A 168 10.51 -19.08 -5.45
C ILE A 168 11.52 -18.70 -4.37
N ASN A 169 11.08 -18.76 -3.12
CA ASN A 169 11.93 -18.39 -1.99
C ASN A 169 13.08 -19.40 -1.82
N GLU A 170 14.24 -18.88 -1.41
CA GLU A 170 15.37 -19.70 -1.02
C GLU A 170 14.96 -20.67 0.10
N GLY A 171 15.45 -21.91 0.03
CA GLY A 171 15.04 -22.99 0.93
C GLY A 171 13.85 -23.81 0.43
N SER A 172 13.26 -23.45 -0.72
CA SER A 172 12.31 -24.33 -1.41
C SER A 172 12.96 -25.65 -1.83
N THR A 173 12.23 -26.75 -1.66
CA THR A 173 12.64 -28.12 -1.96
C THR A 173 11.49 -28.88 -2.61
N ASP A 174 11.71 -30.15 -2.97
CA ASP A 174 10.64 -31.01 -3.48
C ASP A 174 9.55 -31.33 -2.43
N TYR A 175 9.80 -31.05 -1.14
CA TYR A 175 8.89 -31.35 -0.02
C TYR A 175 8.33 -30.10 0.68
N TRP A 176 8.86 -28.93 0.36
CA TRP A 176 8.42 -27.66 0.90
C TRP A 176 8.49 -26.61 -0.20
N PHE A 177 7.42 -25.84 -0.36
CA PHE A 177 7.35 -24.82 -1.38
C PHE A 177 6.88 -23.51 -0.77
N SER A 178 7.59 -22.42 -1.07
CA SER A 178 7.16 -21.07 -0.75
C SER A 178 7.55 -20.14 -1.86
N ILE A 179 6.65 -19.19 -2.08
CA ILE A 179 6.78 -18.18 -3.11
C ILE A 179 6.45 -16.84 -2.51
N LEU A 180 7.14 -15.82 -3.02
CA LEU A 180 6.70 -14.44 -2.96
C LEU A 180 5.96 -14.13 -4.26
N ILE A 181 4.80 -13.50 -4.14
CA ILE A 181 4.10 -12.93 -5.29
C ILE A 181 4.47 -11.46 -5.35
N GLU A 182 4.77 -10.98 -6.55
CA GLU A 182 5.24 -9.63 -6.80
C GLU A 182 4.40 -8.97 -7.89
N TYR A 183 4.24 -7.66 -7.79
CA TYR A 183 3.57 -6.81 -8.78
C TYR A 183 2.10 -7.17 -9.01
N GLU A 184 1.39 -7.45 -7.92
CA GLU A 184 -0.06 -7.61 -7.88
C GLU A 184 -0.75 -6.29 -8.25
N ASP A 185 -1.14 -6.15 -9.51
CA ASP A 185 -1.88 -4.99 -9.99
C ASP A 185 -3.32 -4.98 -9.41
N GLY A 186 -3.97 -3.83 -9.36
CA GLY A 186 -5.32 -3.73 -8.80
C GLY A 186 -5.30 -3.66 -7.27
N ASP A 187 -5.96 -4.58 -6.57
CA ASP A 187 -6.15 -4.49 -5.11
C ASP A 187 -4.83 -4.57 -4.30
N GLY A 188 -3.80 -5.18 -4.90
CA GLY A 188 -2.43 -5.27 -4.39
C GLY A 188 -2.18 -6.39 -3.37
N ASP A 189 -3.22 -6.85 -2.67
CA ASP A 189 -3.16 -7.99 -1.74
C ASP A 189 -3.67 -9.30 -2.36
N VAL A 190 -3.29 -10.42 -1.75
CA VAL A 190 -3.64 -11.77 -2.23
C VAL A 190 -4.58 -12.44 -1.25
N GLY A 191 -5.81 -12.75 -1.69
CA GLY A 191 -6.82 -13.40 -0.86
C GLY A 191 -6.65 -14.91 -0.71
N ALA A 192 -6.11 -15.59 -1.73
CA ALA A 192 -5.83 -17.03 -1.69
C ALA A 192 -4.83 -17.44 -2.77
N VAL A 193 -4.04 -18.47 -2.47
CA VAL A 193 -3.15 -19.13 -3.43
C VAL A 193 -3.45 -20.62 -3.44
N HIS A 194 -3.67 -21.18 -4.62
CA HIS A 194 -3.92 -22.60 -4.81
C HIS A 194 -2.95 -23.15 -5.86
N LEU A 195 -2.44 -24.35 -5.60
CA LEU A 195 -1.59 -25.08 -6.53
C LEU A 195 -2.35 -26.30 -7.05
N LYS A 196 -2.16 -26.59 -8.33
CA LYS A 196 -2.64 -27.81 -8.96
C LYS A 196 -1.54 -28.32 -9.89
N GLU A 197 -1.23 -29.60 -9.75
CA GLU A 197 -0.36 -30.35 -10.67
C GLU A 197 -1.09 -30.69 -11.97
#